data_AF-A0A2W4BJZ0-F1
#
_entry.id   AF-A0A2W4BJZ0-F1
#
_cell.length_a   1.000
_cell.length_b   1.000
_cell.length_c   1.000
_cell.angle_alpha   90.00
_cell.angle_beta   90.00
_cell.angle_gamma   90.00
#
_symmetry.space_group_name_H-M   'P 1'
#
loop_
_entity.id
_entity.type
_entity.pdbx_description
1 polymer ?
#
loop_
_entity_poly.entity_id
_entity_poly.type
_entity_poly.pdbx_seq_one_letter_code
_entity_poly.pdbx_strand_id
1 'polypeptide(L)'
;MKKDKKEKERALSEVKKIKTRTFYSILGICLVIVIVIGGKVYMDNKRFHDEMVNVVKSGQAKKEIEIGLKNLDSKALTPEGIIKSYEIDYESIEHNPMGGIMYEVVVNQDKDLTIEFDISKDSDGLKNGGAVISEKLSDLLEK
;
A
#
# COMPACT_ATOMS: atom_id res chain seq x y z
N MET A 1 24.28 -63.22 20.45
CA MET A 1 24.82 -61.97 21.02
C MET A 1 25.43 -61.00 20.00
N LYS A 2 26.55 -61.30 19.30
CA LYS A 2 27.14 -60.34 18.33
C LYS A 2 26.31 -60.12 17.05
N LYS A 3 25.63 -61.16 16.55
CA LYS A 3 24.77 -61.11 15.35
C LYS A 3 23.53 -60.22 15.59
N ASP A 4 22.87 -60.40 16.73
CA ASP A 4 21.66 -59.65 17.13
C ASP A 4 21.93 -58.15 17.31
N LYS A 5 23.14 -57.78 17.78
CA LYS A 5 23.54 -56.38 17.93
C LYS A 5 23.69 -55.68 16.57
N LYS A 6 24.36 -56.33 15.61
CA LYS A 6 24.57 -55.79 14.25
C LYS A 6 23.25 -55.64 13.49
N GLU A 7 22.32 -56.56 13.70
CA GLU A 7 20.99 -56.52 13.08
C GLU A 7 20.13 -55.37 13.65
N LYS A 8 20.18 -55.14 14.96
CA LYS A 8 19.54 -53.97 15.61
C LYS A 8 20.13 -52.64 15.16
N GLU A 9 21.46 -52.54 15.03
CA GLU A 9 22.13 -51.33 14.53
C GLU A 9 21.74 -51.04 13.07
N ARG A 10 21.64 -52.08 12.23
CA ARG A 10 21.17 -51.94 10.85
C ARG A 10 19.72 -51.46 10.79
N ALA A 11 18.83 -52.08 11.55
CA ALA A 11 17.42 -51.67 11.64
C ALA A 11 17.27 -50.21 12.12
N LEU A 12 18.02 -49.82 13.15
CA LEU A 12 18.02 -48.45 13.67
C LEU A 12 18.50 -47.43 12.61
N SER A 13 19.52 -47.78 11.82
CA SER A 13 20.03 -46.93 10.74
C SER A 13 19.01 -46.71 9.62
N GLU A 14 18.25 -47.76 9.26
CA GLU A 14 17.20 -47.68 8.24
C GLU A 14 16.01 -46.83 8.73
N VAL A 15 15.57 -47.02 9.99
CA VAL A 15 14.53 -46.17 10.60
C VAL A 15 14.95 -44.71 10.65
N LYS A 16 16.22 -44.43 11.01
CA LYS A 16 16.74 -43.05 11.04
C LYS A 16 16.73 -42.42 9.64
N LYS A 17 17.16 -43.16 8.61
CA LYS A 17 17.10 -42.70 7.21
C LYS A 17 15.67 -42.41 6.77
N ILE A 18 14.71 -43.29 7.08
CA ILE A 18 13.29 -43.08 6.74
C ILE A 18 12.78 -41.82 7.43
N LYS A 19 13.01 -41.67 8.74
CA LYS A 19 12.59 -40.48 9.50
C LYS A 19 13.17 -39.19 8.92
N THR A 20 14.46 -39.19 8.57
CA THR A 20 15.13 -38.04 7.95
C THR A 20 14.55 -37.71 6.58
N ARG A 21 14.29 -38.72 5.72
CA ARG A 21 13.64 -38.51 4.41
C ARG A 21 12.24 -37.93 4.56
N THR A 22 11.41 -38.51 5.44
CA THR A 22 10.07 -38.01 5.72
C THR A 22 10.10 -36.58 6.26
N PHE A 23 11.06 -36.25 7.13
CA PHE A 23 11.24 -34.89 7.64
C PHE A 23 11.55 -33.90 6.51
N TYR A 24 12.49 -34.21 5.61
CA TYR A 24 12.79 -33.35 4.46
C TYR A 24 11.62 -33.23 3.49
N SER A 25 10.84 -34.31 3.29
CA SER A 25 9.62 -34.26 2.48
C SER A 25 8.57 -33.31 3.09
N ILE A 26 8.34 -33.37 4.40
CA ILE A 26 7.42 -32.45 5.09
C ILE A 26 7.95 -31.01 5.01
N LEU A 27 9.23 -30.80 5.27
CA LEU A 27 9.85 -29.47 5.19
C LEU A 27 9.73 -28.87 3.77
N GLY A 28 9.94 -29.68 2.74
CA GLY A 28 9.76 -29.27 1.34
C GLY A 28 8.32 -28.84 1.06
N ILE A 29 7.33 -29.60 1.53
CA ILE A 29 5.91 -29.26 1.37
C ILE A 29 5.59 -27.95 2.10
N CYS A 30 6.06 -27.78 3.33
CA CYS A 30 5.86 -26.54 4.10
C CYS A 30 6.44 -25.31 3.39
N LEU A 31 7.65 -25.43 2.82
CA LEU A 31 8.27 -24.33 2.06
C LEU A 31 7.45 -23.94 0.83
N VAL A 32 6.94 -24.93 0.07
CA VAL A 32 6.08 -24.66 -1.09
C VAL A 32 4.81 -23.94 -0.68
N ILE A 33 4.17 -24.35 0.42
CA ILE A 33 2.95 -23.69 0.94
C ILE A 33 3.22 -22.22 1.28
N VAL A 34 4.33 -21.93 1.99
CA VAL A 34 4.70 -20.55 2.35
C VAL A 34 4.93 -19.70 1.10
N ILE A 35 5.63 -20.24 0.09
CA ILE A 35 5.90 -19.52 -1.17
C ILE A 35 4.60 -19.24 -1.93
N VAL A 36 3.68 -20.21 -2.02
CA VAL A 36 2.40 -20.03 -2.73
C VAL A 36 1.51 -19.01 -2.03
N ILE A 37 1.36 -19.11 -0.70
CA ILE A 37 0.55 -18.16 0.07
C ILE A 37 1.18 -16.77 0.04
N GLY A 38 2.49 -16.67 0.30
CA GLY A 38 3.22 -15.41 0.28
C GLY A 38 3.17 -14.73 -1.09
N GLY A 39 3.35 -15.50 -2.17
CA GLY A 39 3.22 -15.00 -3.54
C GLY A 39 1.83 -14.46 -3.84
N LYS A 40 0.78 -15.19 -3.42
CA LYS A 40 -0.60 -14.74 -3.60
C LYS A 40 -0.90 -13.44 -2.84
N VAL A 41 -0.52 -13.37 -1.55
CA VAL A 41 -0.73 -12.17 -0.72
C VAL A 41 0.01 -10.96 -1.31
N TYR A 42 1.26 -11.15 -1.75
CA TYR A 42 2.04 -10.09 -2.39
C TYR A 42 1.37 -9.58 -3.67
N MET A 43 0.92 -10.48 -4.55
CA MET A 43 0.24 -10.11 -5.79
C MET A 43 -1.09 -9.40 -5.53
N ASP A 44 -1.88 -9.89 -4.57
CA ASP A 44 -3.17 -9.29 -4.21
C ASP A 44 -2.96 -7.88 -3.63
N ASN A 45 -1.95 -7.68 -2.77
CA ASN A 45 -1.61 -6.35 -2.22
C ASN A 45 -1.11 -5.38 -3.28
N LYS A 46 -0.25 -5.86 -4.20
CA LYS A 46 0.25 -5.04 -5.31
C LYS A 46 -0.90 -4.60 -6.24
N ARG A 47 -1.78 -5.53 -6.59
CA ARG A 47 -2.95 -5.22 -7.43
C ARG A 47 -3.85 -4.20 -6.76
N PHE A 48 -4.08 -4.35 -5.45
CA PHE A 48 -4.90 -3.40 -4.70
C PHE A 48 -4.29 -1.99 -4.71
N HIS A 49 -2.96 -1.87 -4.51
CA HIS A 49 -2.28 -0.58 -4.64
C HIS A 49 -2.35 0.00 -6.06
N ASP A 50 -2.13 -0.82 -7.11
CA ASP A 50 -2.24 -0.38 -8.50
C ASP A 50 -3.67 0.12 -8.83
N GLU A 51 -4.70 -0.52 -8.28
CA GLU A 51 -6.10 -0.06 -8.39
C GLU A 51 -6.30 1.31 -7.73
N MET A 52 -5.76 1.54 -6.53
CA MET A 52 -5.82 2.85 -5.87
C MET A 52 -5.13 3.93 -6.69
N VAL A 53 -3.93 3.66 -7.21
CA VAL A 53 -3.19 4.57 -8.09
C VAL A 53 -4.01 4.94 -9.33
N ASN A 54 -4.69 3.95 -9.94
CA ASN A 54 -5.55 4.21 -11.11
C ASN A 54 -6.77 5.08 -10.77
N VAL A 55 -7.34 4.93 -9.56
CA VAL A 55 -8.43 5.79 -9.09
C VAL A 55 -7.94 7.23 -8.92
N VAL A 56 -6.80 7.44 -8.27
CA VAL A 56 -6.21 8.78 -8.05
C VAL A 56 -5.81 9.43 -9.38
N LYS A 57 -5.39 8.65 -10.38
CA LYS A 57 -5.12 9.14 -11.76
C LYS A 57 -6.38 9.47 -12.56
N SER A 58 -7.56 9.10 -12.09
CA SER A 58 -8.78 9.28 -12.87
C SER A 58 -9.14 10.76 -13.04
N GLY A 59 -9.83 11.09 -14.15
CA GLY A 59 -10.33 12.44 -14.39
C GLY A 59 -11.34 12.91 -13.33
N GLN A 60 -12.06 11.99 -12.68
CA GLN A 60 -12.95 12.31 -11.56
C GLN A 60 -12.14 12.71 -10.32
N ALA A 61 -11.12 11.94 -9.95
CA ALA A 61 -10.24 12.28 -8.82
C ALA A 61 -9.56 13.64 -9.06
N LYS A 62 -9.04 13.87 -10.27
CA LYS A 62 -8.49 15.18 -10.66
C LYS A 62 -9.48 16.32 -10.39
N LYS A 63 -10.75 16.15 -10.79
CA LYS A 63 -11.79 17.16 -10.57
C LYS A 63 -12.03 17.41 -9.08
N GLU A 64 -12.13 16.36 -8.27
CA GLU A 64 -12.32 16.49 -6.82
C GLU A 64 -11.12 17.16 -6.15
N ILE A 65 -9.89 16.81 -6.53
CA ILE A 65 -8.67 17.50 -6.06
C ILE A 65 -8.77 18.99 -6.35
N GLU A 66 -9.05 19.38 -7.60
CA GLU A 66 -9.12 20.81 -7.98
C GLU A 66 -10.26 21.55 -7.27
N ILE A 67 -11.38 20.88 -6.95
CA ILE A 67 -12.43 21.42 -6.09
C ILE A 67 -11.90 21.64 -4.67
N GLY A 68 -11.21 20.64 -4.10
CA GLY A 68 -10.59 20.74 -2.78
C GLY A 68 -9.60 21.89 -2.68
N LEU A 69 -8.71 22.03 -3.66
CA LEU A 69 -7.76 23.14 -3.75
C LEU A 69 -8.47 24.49 -3.79
N LYS A 70 -9.56 24.61 -4.58
CA LYS A 70 -10.35 25.85 -4.69
C LYS A 70 -11.14 26.18 -3.42
N ASN A 71 -11.48 25.18 -2.63
CA ASN A 71 -12.11 25.37 -1.33
C ASN A 71 -11.12 25.90 -0.28
N LEU A 72 -9.84 25.51 -0.39
CA LEU A 72 -8.76 26.03 0.47
C LEU A 72 -8.32 27.43 0.03
N ASP A 73 -8.21 27.66 -1.27
CA ASP A 73 -7.87 28.95 -1.88
C ASP A 73 -8.80 29.21 -3.06
N SER A 74 -9.70 30.19 -2.93
CA SER A 74 -10.66 30.54 -3.99
C SER A 74 -10.03 30.91 -5.34
N LYS A 75 -8.75 31.29 -5.36
CA LYS A 75 -7.96 31.61 -6.55
C LYS A 75 -6.93 30.51 -6.89
N ALA A 76 -7.11 29.30 -6.34
CA ALA A 76 -6.22 28.19 -6.64
C ALA A 76 -6.12 27.95 -8.15
N LEU A 77 -4.93 27.56 -8.58
CA LEU A 77 -4.55 27.27 -9.97
C LEU A 77 -4.54 28.51 -10.87
N THR A 78 -4.39 29.70 -10.28
CA THR A 78 -4.15 30.96 -11.00
C THR A 78 -2.91 31.68 -10.47
N PRO A 79 -2.32 32.63 -11.23
CA PRO A 79 -1.18 33.41 -10.75
C PRO A 79 -1.44 34.21 -9.46
N GLU A 80 -2.71 34.57 -9.21
CA GLU A 80 -3.16 35.35 -8.06
C GLU A 80 -3.42 34.50 -6.80
N GLY A 81 -3.50 33.18 -6.93
CA GLY A 81 -3.67 32.25 -5.82
C GLY A 81 -2.38 32.02 -5.03
N ILE A 82 -2.55 31.57 -3.79
CA ILE A 82 -1.49 31.00 -2.96
C ILE A 82 -1.13 29.62 -3.51
N ILE A 83 -2.13 28.80 -3.86
CA ILE A 83 -1.96 27.50 -4.51
C ILE A 83 -1.96 27.72 -6.02
N LYS A 84 -0.79 27.73 -6.67
CA LYS A 84 -0.66 28.04 -8.11
C LYS A 84 -0.56 26.79 -8.98
N SER A 85 0.03 25.74 -8.44
CA SER A 85 0.21 24.45 -9.11
C SER A 85 0.22 23.33 -8.07
N TYR A 86 0.00 22.10 -8.52
CA TYR A 86 0.04 20.93 -7.67
C TYR A 86 0.59 19.71 -8.40
N GLU A 87 1.21 18.81 -7.64
CA GLU A 87 1.69 17.51 -8.08
C GLU A 87 1.25 16.47 -7.06
N ILE A 88 0.72 15.33 -7.53
CA ILE A 88 0.30 14.22 -6.65
C ILE A 88 1.53 13.39 -6.33
N ASP A 89 1.79 13.11 -5.06
CA ASP A 89 2.79 12.12 -4.66
C ASP A 89 2.16 10.72 -4.74
N TYR A 90 2.39 10.02 -5.85
CA TYR A 90 1.84 8.67 -6.06
C TYR A 90 2.42 7.63 -5.08
N GLU A 91 3.59 7.88 -4.49
CA GLU A 91 4.20 6.96 -3.52
C GLU A 91 3.53 7.08 -2.13
N SER A 92 2.85 8.21 -1.87
CA SER A 92 2.06 8.44 -0.65
C SER A 92 0.67 7.78 -0.68
N ILE A 93 0.29 7.12 -1.78
CA ILE A 93 -1.04 6.54 -1.95
C ILE A 93 -1.23 5.34 -1.02
N GLU A 94 -2.13 5.50 -0.06
CA GLU A 94 -2.44 4.49 0.94
C GLU A 94 -3.95 4.30 1.10
N HIS A 95 -4.33 3.13 1.61
CA HIS A 95 -5.71 2.86 1.93
C HIS A 95 -6.11 3.58 3.21
N ASN A 96 -7.16 4.40 3.16
CA ASN A 96 -7.79 4.89 4.38
C ASN A 96 -8.51 3.71 5.07
N PRO A 97 -8.17 3.34 6.33
CA PRO A 97 -8.89 2.30 7.09
C PRO A 97 -10.41 2.50 7.18
N MET A 98 -10.89 3.73 6.97
CA MET A 98 -12.31 4.08 6.94
C MET A 98 -13.00 3.82 5.58
N GLY A 99 -12.30 3.29 4.58
CA GLY A 99 -12.88 2.87 3.30
C GLY A 99 -12.59 3.79 2.10
N GLY A 100 -11.46 4.50 2.11
CA GLY A 100 -11.05 5.45 1.07
C GLY A 100 -9.60 5.28 0.63
N ILE A 101 -9.07 6.30 -0.05
CA ILE A 101 -7.68 6.38 -0.49
C ILE A 101 -7.13 7.73 0.01
N MET A 102 -6.06 7.66 0.81
CA MET A 102 -5.32 8.83 1.25
C MET A 102 -4.12 9.04 0.33
N TYR A 103 -3.80 10.30 0.04
CA TYR A 103 -2.65 10.66 -0.76
C TYR A 103 -2.27 12.11 -0.51
N GLU A 104 -0.99 12.41 -0.66
CA GLU A 104 -0.43 13.73 -0.55
C GLU A 104 -0.36 14.43 -1.90
N VAL A 105 -0.61 15.73 -1.86
CA VAL A 105 -0.42 16.65 -2.96
C VAL A 105 0.59 17.72 -2.52
N VAL A 106 1.65 17.88 -3.31
CA VAL A 106 2.66 18.93 -3.13
C VAL A 106 2.24 20.13 -3.97
N VAL A 107 2.13 21.32 -3.36
CA VAL A 107 1.76 22.53 -4.08
C VAL A 107 2.98 23.39 -4.38
N ASN A 108 2.94 24.11 -5.51
CA ASN A 108 3.98 25.04 -5.94
C ASN A 108 5.40 24.44 -6.04
N GLN A 109 5.49 23.11 -6.16
CA GLN A 109 6.76 22.36 -6.17
C GLN A 109 7.60 22.56 -4.89
N ASP A 110 6.97 22.98 -3.79
CA ASP A 110 7.59 23.15 -2.49
C ASP A 110 7.17 21.99 -1.58
N LYS A 111 8.13 21.15 -1.21
CA LYS A 111 7.89 19.94 -0.40
C LYS A 111 7.41 20.24 1.02
N ASP A 112 7.52 21.47 1.49
CA ASP A 112 6.97 21.87 2.78
C ASP A 112 5.52 22.36 2.66
N LEU A 113 5.00 22.50 1.43
CA LEU A 113 3.62 22.91 1.15
C LEU A 113 2.83 21.70 0.67
N THR A 114 2.31 20.94 1.62
CA THR A 114 1.60 19.70 1.36
C THR A 114 0.14 19.78 1.78
N ILE A 115 -0.68 18.99 1.08
CA ILE A 115 -2.10 18.76 1.36
C ILE A 115 -2.34 17.25 1.28
N GLU A 116 -2.67 16.63 2.41
CA GLU A 116 -3.14 15.25 2.45
C GLU A 116 -4.64 15.25 2.16
N PHE A 117 -5.04 14.60 1.08
CA PHE A 117 -6.44 14.39 0.71
C PHE A 117 -6.87 12.96 1.03
N ASP A 118 -8.13 12.81 1.40
CA ASP A 118 -8.83 11.54 1.41
C ASP A 118 -9.91 11.56 0.32
N ILE A 119 -9.89 10.59 -0.59
CA ILE A 119 -10.94 10.38 -1.58
C ILE A 119 -11.64 9.04 -1.33
N SER A 120 -12.97 9.10 -1.27
CA SER A 120 -13.83 7.93 -1.11
C SER A 120 -14.86 7.86 -2.22
N LYS A 121 -15.43 6.68 -2.43
CA LYS A 121 -16.49 6.46 -3.42
C LYS A 121 -17.84 6.39 -2.72
N ASP A 122 -18.77 7.23 -3.13
CA ASP A 122 -20.17 7.19 -2.71
C ASP A 122 -21.09 6.76 -3.87
N SER A 123 -22.40 6.94 -3.71
CA SER A 123 -23.39 6.62 -4.75
C SER A 123 -23.27 7.50 -6.00
N ASP A 124 -22.72 8.70 -5.86
CA ASP A 124 -22.70 9.75 -6.88
C ASP A 124 -21.33 9.83 -7.60
N GLY A 125 -20.29 9.18 -7.05
CA GLY A 125 -18.97 9.09 -7.67
C GLY A 125 -17.84 9.12 -6.64
N LEU A 126 -16.71 9.68 -7.04
CA LEU A 126 -15.63 9.99 -6.11
C LEU A 126 -15.91 11.33 -5.42
N LYS A 127 -15.60 11.42 -4.13
CA LYS A 127 -15.72 12.62 -3.31
C LYS A 127 -14.51 12.75 -2.39
N ASN A 128 -14.08 13.98 -2.16
CA ASN A 128 -13.14 14.25 -1.07
C ASN A 128 -13.84 14.13 0.30
N GLY A 129 -13.26 13.32 1.19
CA GLY A 129 -13.72 13.15 2.58
C GLY A 129 -13.17 14.21 3.52
N GLY A 130 -11.95 14.71 3.25
CA GLY A 130 -11.29 15.73 4.05
C GLY A 130 -9.94 16.14 3.45
N ALA A 131 -9.36 17.20 4.00
CA ALA A 131 -8.02 17.65 3.67
C ALA A 131 -7.28 18.08 4.95
N VAL A 132 -6.02 17.67 5.07
CA VAL A 132 -5.10 18.15 6.11
C VAL A 132 -3.99 18.91 5.40
N ILE A 133 -3.72 20.14 5.83
CA ILE A 133 -2.70 21.00 5.21
C ILE A 133 -1.48 21.12 6.13
N SER A 134 -0.30 21.20 5.54
CA SER A 134 0.94 21.54 6.25
C SER A 134 0.82 22.89 7.00
N GLU A 135 1.51 23.02 8.13
CA GLU A 135 1.55 24.26 8.93
C GLU A 135 1.98 25.46 8.08
N LYS A 136 3.03 25.29 7.27
CA LYS A 136 3.53 26.32 6.35
C LYS A 136 2.48 26.76 5.34
N LEU A 137 1.64 25.84 4.84
CA LEU A 137 0.54 26.19 3.94
C LEU A 137 -0.61 26.87 4.68
N SER A 138 -0.94 26.44 5.91
CA SER A 138 -1.93 27.11 6.76
C SER A 138 -1.56 28.58 7.00
N ASP A 139 -0.30 28.83 7.40
CA ASP A 139 0.24 30.18 7.63
C ASP A 139 0.18 31.09 6.39
N LEU A 140 0.24 30.51 5.20
CA LEU A 140 0.10 31.25 3.95
C LEU A 140 -1.36 31.57 3.65
N LEU A 141 -2.28 30.63 3.91
CA LEU A 141 -3.72 30.76 3.65
C LEU A 141 -4.46 31.65 4.65
N GLU A 142 -3.93 31.81 5.86
CA GLU A 142 -4.52 32.68 6.91
C GLU A 142 -4.24 34.19 6.71
N LYS A 143 -3.45 34.56 5.71
CA LYS A 143 -3.06 35.96 5.42
C LYS A 143 -3.95 36.62 4.38
#